data_AF-A0A9K3I9J4-F1
#
_entry.id   AF-A0A9K3I9J4-F1
#
_cell.length_a   1.000
_cell.length_b   1.000
_cell.length_c   1.000
_cell.angle_alpha   90.00
_cell.angle_beta   90.00
_cell.angle_gamma   90.00
#
_symmetry.space_group_name_H-M   'P 1'
#
loop_
_entity.id
_entity.type
_entity.pdbx_description
1 polymer ?
#
loop_
_entity_poly.entity_id
_entity_poly.type
_entity_poly.pdbx_seq_one_letter_code
_entity_poly.pdbx_strand_id
1 'polypeptide(L)' 'MEQQPITLLNHLDLNQDNYTIKVHIVRLWSRASFNNPRQVYCYDMIIMDQAVGY' A
#
# COMPACT_ATOMS: atom_id res chain seq x y z
N MET A 1 -18.11 -17.76 4.34
CA MET A 1 -16.90 -16.96 4.63
C MET A 1 -17.33 -15.52 4.57
N GLU A 2 -17.32 -14.81 5.70
CA GLU A 2 -17.68 -13.39 5.73
C GLU A 2 -16.65 -12.59 4.94
N GLN A 3 -17.11 -11.75 4.01
CA GLN A 3 -16.22 -10.83 3.28
C GLN A 3 -15.79 -9.74 4.25
N GLN A 4 -14.50 -9.68 4.55
CA GLN A 4 -13.93 -8.57 5.32
C GLN A 4 -14.18 -7.25 4.55
N PRO A 5 -14.62 -6.18 5.24
CA PRO A 5 -14.88 -4.91 4.59
C PRO A 5 -13.59 -4.33 4.00
N ILE A 6 -13.70 -3.75 2.80
CA ILE A 6 -12.59 -3.01 2.17
C ILE A 6 -12.56 -1.60 2.75
N THR A 7 -11.41 -1.21 3.30
CA THR A 7 -11.14 0.13 3.81
C THR A 7 -10.54 1.00 2.71
N LEU A 8 -11.08 2.22 2.55
CA LEU A 8 -10.50 3.23 1.66
C LEU A 8 -9.27 3.88 2.32
N LEU A 9 -8.31 4.32 1.51
CA LEU A 9 -7.05 4.92 1.98
C LEU A 9 -7.30 6.14 2.88
N ASN A 10 -8.34 6.93 2.59
CA ASN A 10 -8.71 8.11 3.39
C ASN A 10 -9.43 7.77 4.71
N HIS A 11 -9.76 6.50 4.97
CA HIS A 11 -10.41 6.02 6.19
C HIS A 11 -9.47 5.12 7.02
N LEU A 12 -8.17 5.10 6.71
CA LEU A 12 -7.18 4.39 7.51
C LEU A 12 -7.04 5.06 8.88
N ASP A 13 -7.19 4.26 9.94
CA ASP A 13 -6.94 4.66 11.32
C ASP A 13 -5.64 4.02 11.80
N LEU A 14 -4.75 4.83 12.37
CA LEU A 14 -3.48 4.39 12.94
C LEU A 14 -3.65 3.47 14.15
N ASN A 15 -4.82 3.46 14.79
CA ASN A 15 -5.13 2.60 15.94
C ASN A 15 -5.79 1.27 15.53
N GLN A 16 -6.02 1.03 14.24
CA GLN A 16 -6.62 -0.21 13.74
C GLN A 16 -5.57 -1.07 13.05
N ASP A 17 -5.24 -2.20 13.67
CA ASP A 17 -4.21 -3.11 13.15
C ASP A 17 -4.69 -3.98 11.97
N ASN A 18 -5.99 -4.30 11.93
CA ASN A 18 -6.56 -5.23 10.96
C ASN A 18 -7.47 -4.52 9.97
N TYR A 19 -7.03 -4.40 8.71
CA TYR A 19 -7.81 -3.83 7.62
C TYR A 19 -7.42 -4.47 6.28
N THR A 20 -8.33 -4.42 5.31
CA THR A 20 -8.08 -4.84 3.93
C THR A 20 -8.24 -3.64 3.01
N ILE A 21 -7.23 -3.29 2.22
CA ILE A 21 -7.31 -2.23 1.21
C ILE A 21 -7.30 -2.83 -0.20
N LYS A 22 -7.98 -2.17 -1.14
CA LYS A 22 -7.93 -2.48 -2.58
C LYS A 22 -7.39 -1.28 -3.33
N VAL A 23 -6.21 -1.43 -3.92
CA VAL A 23 -5.46 -0.32 -4.52
C VAL A 23 -4.88 -0.68 -5.88
N HIS A 24 -4.60 0.35 -6.68
CA HIS A 24 -3.75 0.29 -7.87
C HIS A 24 -2.36 0.81 -7.53
N ILE A 25 -1.32 0.06 -7.89
CA ILE A 25 0.06 0.52 -7.81
C ILE A 25 0.35 1.38 -9.04
N VAL A 26 0.56 2.67 -8.83
CA VAL A 26 0.82 3.65 -9.89
C VAL A 26 2.30 3.65 -10.26
N ARG A 27 3.17 3.56 -9.26
CA ARG A 27 4.62 3.46 -9.43
C ARG A 27 5.22 2.58 -8.35
N LEU A 28 6.24 1.82 -8.72
CA LEU A 28 7.00 0.94 -7.84
C LEU A 28 8.48 1.10 -8.17
N TRP A 29 9.33 1.29 -7.16
CA TRP A 29 10.77 1.27 -7.33
C TRP A 29 11.46 0.51 -6.20
N SER A 30 12.53 -0.20 -6.54
CA SER A 30 13.39 -0.83 -5.56
C SER A 30 14.46 0.17 -5.09
N ARG A 31 14.75 0.15 -3.79
CA ARG A 31 15.95 0.79 -3.25
C ARG A 31 16.99 -0.28 -2.96
N ALA A 32 18.20 -0.06 -3.48
CA ALA A 32 19.31 -0.93 -3.16
C ALA A 32 19.78 -0.71 -1.70
N SER A 33 20.34 -1.76 -1.10
CA SER A 33 20.98 -1.68 0.21
C SER A 33 22.23 -0.81 0.14
N PHE A 34 22.44 0.02 1.16
CA PHE A 34 23.58 0.93 1.23
C PHE A 34 24.93 0.20 1.10
N ASN A 35 25.03 -0.99 1.72
CA ASN A 35 26.25 -1.80 1.74
C ASN A 35 26.38 -2.75 0.55
N ASN A 36 25.32 -2.97 -0.22
CA ASN A 36 25.32 -3.90 -1.35
C ASN A 36 24.29 -3.49 -2.42
N PRO A 37 24.73 -2.86 -3.53
CA PRO A 37 23.85 -2.40 -4.60
C PRO A 37 23.06 -3.51 -5.31
N ARG A 38 23.47 -4.77 -5.18
CA ARG A 38 22.78 -5.93 -5.77
C ARG A 38 21.64 -6.46 -4.89
N GLN A 39 21.55 -6.01 -3.64
CA GLN A 39 20.51 -6.40 -2.71
C GLN A 39 19.44 -5.31 -2.64
N VAL A 40 18.18 -5.70 -2.75
CA VAL A 40 17.05 -4.79 -2.50
C VAL A 40 16.84 -4.65 -1.00
N TYR A 41 16.87 -3.41 -0.50
CA TYR A 41 16.58 -3.07 0.89
C TYR A 41 15.07 -2.92 1.13
N CYS A 42 14.41 -2.12 0.29
CA CYS A 42 12.97 -1.92 0.34
C CYS A 42 12.39 -1.64 -1.05
N TYR A 43 11.07 -1.69 -1.13
CA TYR A 43 10.31 -1.12 -2.24
C TYR A 43 9.53 0.08 -1.71
N ASP A 44 9.63 1.18 -2.42
CA ASP A 44 8.70 2.28 -2.24
C ASP A 44 7.67 2.24 -3.36
N MET A 45 6.48 2.70 -3.05
CA MET A 45 5.36 2.67 -3.98
C MET A 45 4.48 3.90 -3.84
N ILE A 46 3.87 4.29 -4.96
CA ILE A 46 2.73 5.21 -4.98
C ILE A 46 1.52 4.36 -5.32
N ILE A 47 0.51 4.39 -4.45
CA ILE A 47 -0.74 3.66 -4.59
C ILE A 47 -1.92 4.64 -4.63
N MET A 48 -2.98 4.23 -5.32
CA MET A 48 -4.25 4.95 -5.36
C MET A 48 -5.40 3.95 -5.20
N ASP A 49 -6.44 4.30 -4.46
CA ASP A 49 -7.68 3.54 -4.40
C ASP A 49 -8.75 4.19 -5.30
N GLN A 50 -9.97 3.65 -5.25
CA GLN A 50 -11.09 4.18 -6.00
C GLN A 50 -11.44 5.59 -5.50
N ALA A 51 -11.50 6.57 -6.39
CA ALA A 51 -12.12 7.85 -6.07
C ALA A 51 -13.63 7.62 -5.86
N VAL A 52 -14.18 8.11 -4.76
CA VAL A 52 -15.63 8.20 -4.60
C VAL A 52 -16.12 9.18 -5.68
N GLY A 53 -16.68 8.64 -6.76
CA GLY A 53 -17.31 9.46 -7.80
C GLY A 53 -18.48 10.22 -7.18
N TYR A 54 -18.49 11.54 -7.37
CA TYR A 54 -19.63 12.40 -7.06
C TYR A 54 -20.74 12.24 -8.09
#